data_AF-A0A3B8NHG7-F1
#
_entry.id   AF-A0A3B8NHG7-F1
#
_cell.length_a   1.000
_cell.length_b   1.000
_cell.length_c   1.000
_cell.angle_alpha   90.00
_cell.angle_beta   90.00
_cell.angle_gamma   90.00
#
_symmetry.space_group_name_H-M   'P 1'
#
loop_
_entity.id
_entity.type
_entity.pdbx_description
1 polymer ?
#
loop_
_entity_poly.entity_id
_entity_poly.type
_entity_poly.pdbx_seq_one_letter_code
_entity_poly.pdbx_strand_id
1 'polypeptide(L)'
;PSVLQSSLGERGKNIIIEQRTKAESDIAVATASILARDAFVTWIDKATEKFGFPIPKGASNKVQEAGEILVSQHGTEILQEVSKTHFKTAQNWL
;
A
#
# COMPACT_ATOMS: atom_id res chain seq x y z
N PRO A 1 5.35 -2.23 27.50
CA PRO A 1 4.77 -2.99 26.38
C PRO A 1 5.19 -2.36 25.04
N SER A 2 5.46 -3.17 24.01
CA SER A 2 5.69 -2.63 22.67
C SER A 2 4.41 -1.95 22.15
N VAL A 3 4.54 -0.97 21.24
CA VAL A 3 3.40 -0.24 20.65
C VAL A 3 2.32 -1.20 20.12
N LEU A 4 2.73 -2.32 19.54
CA LEU A 4 1.82 -3.35 19.04
C LEU A 4 1.02 -4.03 20.15
N GLN A 5 1.66 -4.38 21.27
CA GLN A 5 0.98 -4.99 22.42
C GLN A 5 -0.07 -4.05 23.02
N SER A 6 0.21 -2.74 23.07
CA SER A 6 -0.78 -1.75 23.52
C SER A 6 -1.94 -1.54 22.53
N SER A 7 -1.72 -1.79 21.24
CA SER A 7 -2.72 -1.60 20.19
C SER A 7 -3.65 -2.80 19.99
N LEU A 8 -3.36 -3.95 20.61
CA LEU A 8 -4.12 -5.20 20.44
C LEU A 8 -5.54 -5.19 21.06
N GLY A 9 -5.89 -4.14 21.80
CA GLY A 9 -7.18 -4.02 22.47
C GLY A 9 -7.42 -5.15 23.49
N GLU A 10 -8.67 -5.33 23.93
CA GLU A 10 -8.97 -6.35 24.96
C GLU A 10 -8.81 -7.79 24.47
N ARG A 11 -9.19 -8.06 23.21
CA ARG A 11 -9.17 -9.42 22.63
C ARG A 11 -7.77 -9.91 22.31
N GLY A 12 -6.82 -9.02 22.03
CA GLY A 12 -5.46 -9.42 21.70
C GLY A 12 -4.54 -9.59 22.91
N LYS A 13 -4.99 -9.30 24.14
CA LYS A 13 -4.21 -9.52 25.38
C LYS A 13 -3.81 -10.99 25.60
N ASN A 14 -4.51 -11.93 24.98
CA ASN A 14 -4.24 -13.37 25.09
C ASN A 14 -3.38 -13.91 23.93
N ILE A 15 -2.99 -13.07 22.97
CA ILE A 15 -2.17 -13.48 21.82
C ILE A 15 -0.70 -13.37 22.22
N ILE A 16 0.06 -14.44 22.00
CA ILE A 16 1.52 -14.40 22.11
C ILE A 16 2.04 -13.62 20.89
N ILE A 17 2.63 -12.45 21.13
CA ILE A 17 3.27 -11.65 20.07
C ILE A 17 4.75 -11.94 20.04
N GLU A 18 5.23 -12.43 18.90
CA GLU A 18 6.65 -12.50 18.57
C GLU A 18 6.98 -11.46 17.50
N GLN A 19 7.82 -10.48 17.85
CA GLN A 19 8.32 -9.47 16.92
C GLN A 19 9.83 -9.64 16.75
N ARG A 20 10.26 -9.95 15.53
CA ARG A 20 11.67 -10.11 15.17
C ARG A 20 11.92 -9.66 13.74
N THR A 21 13.17 -9.28 13.44
CA THR A 21 13.58 -9.08 12.05
C THR A 21 13.62 -10.43 11.32
N LYS A 22 13.46 -10.39 9.99
CA LYS A 22 13.44 -11.59 9.14
C LYS A 22 12.38 -12.63 9.54
N ALA A 23 11.21 -12.17 9.96
CA ALA A 23 10.12 -13.03 10.40
C ALA A 23 9.61 -13.96 9.29
N GLU A 24 9.85 -13.63 8.02
CA GLU A 24 9.60 -14.47 6.85
C GLU A 24 10.38 -15.80 6.83
N SER A 25 11.30 -16.01 7.77
CA SER A 25 11.87 -17.35 8.02
C SER A 25 10.84 -18.35 8.57
N ASP A 26 9.74 -17.87 9.15
CA ASP A 26 8.57 -18.68 9.48
C ASP A 26 7.68 -18.87 8.24
N ILE A 27 7.28 -20.12 7.97
CA ILE A 27 6.52 -20.46 6.76
C ILE A 27 5.14 -19.78 6.70
N ALA A 28 4.48 -19.58 7.84
CA ALA A 28 3.19 -18.89 7.88
C ALA A 28 3.36 -17.40 7.56
N VAL A 29 4.43 -16.77 8.06
CA VAL A 29 4.75 -15.36 7.75
C VAL A 29 5.16 -15.19 6.28
N ALA A 30 5.96 -16.11 5.74
CA ALA A 30 6.32 -16.12 4.32
C ALA A 30 5.08 -16.26 3.42
N THR A 31 4.18 -17.18 3.77
CA THR A 31 2.91 -17.39 3.05
C THR A 31 2.03 -16.15 3.10
N ALA A 32 1.88 -15.53 4.27
CA ALA A 32 1.15 -14.27 4.40
C ALA A 32 1.76 -13.15 3.53
N SER A 33 3.08 -13.07 3.43
CA SER A 33 3.78 -12.10 2.60
C SER A 33 3.53 -12.32 1.10
N ILE A 34 3.46 -13.58 0.66
CA ILE A 34 3.10 -13.94 -0.73
C ILE A 34 1.66 -13.52 -1.04
N LEU A 35 0.71 -13.86 -0.17
CA LEU A 35 -0.70 -13.48 -0.34
C LEU A 35 -0.89 -11.95 -0.39
N ALA A 36 -0.20 -11.23 0.49
CA ALA A 36 -0.22 -9.77 0.48
C ALA A 36 0.34 -9.19 -0.83
N ARG A 37 1.41 -9.79 -1.36
CA ARG A 37 2.01 -9.35 -2.63
C ARG A 37 1.11 -9.65 -3.83
N ASP A 38 0.47 -10.82 -3.85
CA ASP A 38 -0.50 -11.20 -4.88
C ASP A 38 -1.68 -10.22 -4.93
N ALA A 39 -2.26 -9.91 -3.77
CA ALA A 39 -3.32 -8.92 -3.65
C ALA A 39 -2.88 -7.53 -4.12
N PHE A 40 -1.65 -7.12 -3.79
CA PHE A 40 -1.09 -5.84 -4.24
C PHE A 40 -0.93 -5.77 -5.76
N VAL A 41 -0.34 -6.81 -6.38
CA VAL A 41 -0.17 -6.87 -7.84
C VAL A 41 -1.52 -6.90 -8.55
N THR A 42 -2.45 -7.73 -8.06
CA THR A 42 -3.83 -7.80 -8.58
C THR A 42 -4.53 -6.45 -8.54
N TRP A 43 -4.35 -5.67 -7.47
CA TRP A 43 -4.92 -4.32 -7.40
C TRP A 43 -4.31 -3.38 -8.44
N ILE A 44 -2.98 -3.44 -8.66
CA ILE A 44 -2.30 -2.63 -9.69
C ILE A 44 -2.81 -2.97 -11.09
N ASP A 45 -3.03 -4.26 -11.37
CA ASP A 45 -3.53 -4.70 -12.67
C ASP A 45 -4.96 -4.19 -12.91
N LYS A 46 -5.83 -4.30 -11.90
CA LYS A 46 -7.19 -3.72 -11.95
C LYS A 46 -7.21 -2.21 -12.10
N ALA A 47 -6.30 -1.50 -11.42
CA ALA A 47 -6.17 -0.06 -11.56
C ALA A 47 -5.68 0.32 -12.97
N THR A 48 -4.72 -0.44 -13.51
CA THR A 48 -4.22 -0.27 -14.89
C THR A 48 -5.34 -0.47 -15.90
N GLU A 49 -6.19 -1.48 -15.73
CA GLU A 49 -7.38 -1.70 -16.56
C GLU A 49 -8.40 -0.56 -16.42
N LYS A 50 -8.71 -0.14 -15.18
CA LYS A 50 -9.66 0.94 -14.89
C LYS A 50 -9.28 2.27 -15.54
N PHE A 51 -7.99 2.63 -15.53
CA PHE A 51 -7.52 3.92 -16.01
C PHE A 51 -6.97 3.89 -17.44
N GLY A 52 -6.80 2.71 -18.03
CA GLY A 52 -6.37 2.55 -19.43
C GLY A 52 -4.88 2.82 -19.68
N PHE A 53 -4.06 2.93 -18.63
CA PHE A 53 -2.61 3.05 -18.74
C PHE A 53 -1.90 2.47 -17.51
N PRO A 54 -0.61 2.12 -17.60
CA PRO A 54 0.11 1.46 -16.51
C PRO A 54 0.13 2.30 -15.23
N ILE A 55 -0.26 1.70 -14.10
CA ILE A 55 -0.05 2.28 -12.77
C ILE A 55 1.32 1.81 -12.22
N PRO A 56 2.35 2.68 -12.21
CA PRO A 56 3.69 2.28 -11.83
C PRO A 56 3.80 2.07 -10.31
N LYS A 57 4.62 1.08 -9.94
CA LYS A 57 4.96 0.80 -8.54
C LYS A 57 6.09 1.71 -8.05
N GLY A 58 6.12 1.96 -6.75
CA GLY A 58 7.18 2.73 -6.09
C GLY A 58 6.86 4.21 -5.94
N ALA A 59 7.87 5.07 -6.07
CA ALA A 59 7.75 6.53 -5.92
C ALA A 59 8.72 7.29 -6.86
N SER A 60 8.99 6.73 -8.05
CA SER A 60 9.88 7.34 -9.05
C SER A 60 9.15 8.43 -9.87
N ASN A 61 9.87 9.11 -10.77
CA ASN A 61 9.27 10.10 -11.67
C ASN A 61 8.13 9.54 -12.51
N LYS A 62 8.17 8.24 -12.86
CA LYS A 62 7.06 7.57 -13.57
C LYS A 62 5.74 7.62 -12.78
N VAL A 63 5.81 7.56 -11.45
CA VAL A 63 4.64 7.70 -10.58
C VAL A 63 4.10 9.13 -10.62
N GLN A 64 4.99 10.11 -10.76
CA GLN A 64 4.58 11.50 -10.94
C GLN A 64 3.87 11.71 -12.27
N GLU A 65 4.46 11.24 -13.37
CA GLU A 65 3.86 11.26 -14.71
C GLU A 65 2.46 10.60 -14.73
N ALA A 66 2.32 9.44 -14.09
CA ALA A 66 1.02 8.77 -13.94
C ALA A 66 0.01 9.60 -13.13
N GLY A 67 0.48 10.28 -12.07
CA GLY A 67 -0.33 11.20 -11.27
C GLY A 67 -0.80 12.42 -12.07
N GLU A 68 0.06 13.00 -12.92
CA GLU A 68 -0.31 14.11 -13.81
C GLU A 68 -1.42 13.69 -14.78
N ILE A 69 -1.32 12.50 -15.35
CA ILE A 69 -2.35 11.94 -16.23
C ILE A 69 -3.68 11.78 -15.46
N LEU A 70 -3.67 11.17 -14.27
CA LEU A 70 -4.88 10.99 -13.47
C LEU A 70 -5.55 12.31 -13.11
N VAL A 71 -4.78 13.27 -12.61
CA VAL A 71 -5.30 14.57 -12.17
C VAL A 71 -5.84 15.37 -13.35
N SER A 72 -5.16 15.34 -14.50
CA SER A 72 -5.63 16.04 -15.70
C SER A 72 -6.94 15.45 -16.26
N GLN A 73 -7.17 14.15 -16.11
CA GLN A 73 -8.36 13.47 -16.63
C GLN A 73 -9.54 13.47 -15.65
N HIS A 74 -9.29 13.42 -14.35
CA HIS A 74 -10.32 13.16 -13.33
C HIS A 74 -10.43 14.21 -12.22
N GLY A 75 -9.57 15.23 -12.22
CA GLY A 75 -9.45 16.18 -11.10
C GLY A 75 -8.55 15.65 -9.98
N THR A 76 -8.25 16.48 -8.99
CA THR A 76 -7.34 16.14 -7.89
C THR A 76 -7.97 15.15 -6.90
N GLU A 77 -9.30 15.08 -6.84
CA GLU A 77 -10.06 14.21 -5.94
C GLU A 77 -9.76 12.72 -6.16
N ILE A 78 -9.40 12.33 -7.39
CA ILE A 78 -9.04 10.95 -7.73
C ILE A 78 -7.89 10.41 -6.86
N LEU A 79 -7.00 11.30 -6.39
CA LEU A 79 -5.85 10.92 -5.58
C LEU A 79 -6.25 10.30 -4.23
N GLN A 80 -7.45 10.58 -3.72
CA GLN A 80 -7.98 9.93 -2.52
C GLN A 80 -8.30 8.45 -2.74
N GLU A 81 -8.60 8.04 -3.97
CA GLU A 81 -8.91 6.65 -4.32
C GLU A 81 -7.67 5.83 -4.69
N VAL A 82 -6.67 6.45 -5.30
CA VAL A 82 -5.59 5.74 -6.00
C VAL A 82 -4.21 5.95 -5.42
N SER A 83 -4.04 6.91 -4.50
CA SER A 83 -2.73 7.31 -3.99
C SER A 83 -2.70 7.39 -2.46
N LYS A 84 -1.48 7.42 -1.90
CA LYS A 84 -1.27 7.81 -0.50
C LYS A 84 -1.06 9.31 -0.46
N THR A 85 -2.11 10.05 -0.14
CA THR A 85 -2.15 11.52 -0.22
C THR A 85 -1.18 12.24 0.72
N HIS A 86 -0.72 11.59 1.79
CA HIS A 86 0.28 12.13 2.72
C HIS A 86 1.73 11.97 2.22
N PHE A 87 1.96 11.31 1.09
CA PHE A 87 3.31 11.16 0.54
C PHE A 87 3.76 12.46 -0.14
N LYS A 88 5.06 12.77 -0.06
CA LYS A 88 5.66 13.93 -0.76
C LYS A 88 5.31 13.94 -2.26
N THR A 89 5.22 12.77 -2.89
CA THR A 89 4.81 12.63 -4.30
C THR A 89 3.44 13.25 -4.58
N ALA A 90 2.47 13.12 -3.67
CA ALA A 90 1.11 13.62 -3.85
C ALA A 90 0.98 15.14 -3.61
N GLN A 91 1.89 15.75 -2.84
CA GLN A 91 1.91 17.19 -2.55
C GLN A 91 2.07 18.07 -3.81
N ASN A 92 2.46 17.49 -4.94
CA ASN A 92 2.55 18.23 -6.20
C ASN A 92 1.18 18.70 -6.72
N TRP A 93 0.07 18.10 -6.24
CA TRP A 93 -1.30 18.41 -6.69
C TRP A 93 -2.27 18.79 -5.56
N LEU A 94 -1.86 18.63 -4.30
CA LEU A 94 -2.68 18.88 -3.10
C LEU A 94 -2.21 20.16 -2.41
#